data_AF-A0A816DX73-F1
#
_entry.id   AF-A0A816DX73-F1
#
_cell.length_a   1.000
_cell.length_b   1.000
_cell.length_c   1.000
_cell.angle_alpha   90.00
_cell.angle_beta   90.00
_cell.angle_gamma   90.00
#
_symmetry.space_group_name_H-M   'P 1'
#
loop_
_entity.id
_entity.type
_entity.pdbx_description
1 polymer ?
#
loop_
_entity_poly.entity_id
_entity_poly.type
_entity_poly.pdbx_seq_one_letter_code
_entity_poly.pdbx_strand_id
1 'polypeptide(L)'
;VNSILRHTAEVLEMKTNGELEELYEKTAWFYDEKYKRAGACYEVFARSVSPSIASEESGLNDCKIDEKQKEVLLANIQRRLTPQAVKCRA
;
A
#
# COMPACT_ATOMS: atom_id res chain seq x y z
N VAL A 1 6.49 5.34 -0.90
CA VAL A 1 5.46 4.84 0.06
C VAL A 1 4.66 5.99 0.69
N ASN A 2 5.32 7.04 1.20
CA ASN A 2 4.66 8.16 1.87
C ASN A 2 3.52 8.82 1.03
N SER A 3 3.77 9.12 -0.25
CA SER A 3 2.73 9.66 -1.14
C SER A 3 1.53 8.72 -1.37
N ILE A 4 1.70 7.40 -1.26
CA ILE A 4 0.63 6.41 -1.44
C ILE A 4 -0.31 6.46 -0.23
N LEU A 5 0.27 6.43 0.98
CA LEU A 5 -0.48 6.46 2.23
C LEU A 5 -1.18 7.81 2.43
N ARG A 6 -0.51 8.91 2.08
CA ARG A 6 -1.09 10.25 2.16
C ARG A 6 -2.32 10.39 1.26
N HIS A 7 -2.25 9.90 0.02
CA HIS A 7 -3.41 9.94 -0.87
C HIS A 7 -4.52 8.97 -0.42
N THR A 8 -4.15 7.80 0.11
CA THR A 8 -5.12 6.86 0.69
C THR A 8 -5.90 7.52 1.84
N ALA A 9 -5.20 8.23 2.72
CA ALA A 9 -5.81 8.98 3.82
C ALA A 9 -6.70 10.14 3.32
N GLU A 10 -6.29 10.86 2.27
CA GLU A 10 -7.14 11.88 1.64
C GLU A 10 -8.43 11.28 1.06
N VAL A 11 -8.35 10.12 0.40
CA VAL A 11 -9.52 9.43 -0.18
C VAL A 11 -10.45 8.88 0.89
N LEU A 12 -9.90 8.42 2.02
CA LEU A 12 -10.67 7.95 3.18
C LEU A 12 -11.18 9.09 4.06
N GLU A 13 -10.92 10.34 3.67
CA GLU A 13 -11.29 11.53 4.43
C GLU A 13 -10.75 11.52 5.88
N MET A 14 -9.58 10.90 6.09
CA MET A 14 -8.87 10.92 7.37
C MET A 14 -8.32 12.33 7.61
N LYS A 15 -9.04 13.13 8.39
CA LYS A 15 -8.70 14.54 8.66
C LYS A 15 -7.77 14.72 9.85
N THR A 16 -7.63 13.69 10.68
CA THR A 16 -6.86 13.75 11.93
C THR A 16 -5.47 13.15 11.73
N ASN A 17 -4.44 13.79 12.28
CA ASN A 17 -3.08 13.24 12.23
C ASN A 17 -2.98 11.84 12.86
N GLY A 18 -3.71 11.58 13.94
CA GLY A 18 -3.73 10.26 14.59
C GLY A 18 -4.24 9.14 13.69
N GLU A 19 -5.27 9.40 12.88
CA GLU A 19 -5.82 8.44 11.92
C GLU A 19 -4.79 8.11 10.82
N LEU A 20 -4.04 9.12 10.37
CA LEU A 20 -2.94 8.93 9.43
C LEU A 20 -1.80 8.13 10.06
N GLU A 21 -1.38 8.47 11.29
CA GLU A 21 -0.34 7.77 12.04
C GLU A 21 -0.71 6.30 12.28
N GLU A 22 -1.95 6.00 12.66
CA GLU A 22 -2.44 4.64 12.80
C GLU A 22 -2.39 3.86 11.48
N LEU A 23 -2.67 4.51 10.35
CA LEU A 23 -2.54 3.88 9.04
C LEU A 23 -1.07 3.56 8.74
N TYR A 24 -0.14 4.46 9.08
CA TYR A 24 1.31 4.22 8.96
C TYR A 24 1.79 3.09 9.85
N GLU A 25 1.35 3.05 11.11
CA GLU A 25 1.68 2.00 12.06
C GLU A 25 1.21 0.63 11.55
N LYS A 26 -0.06 0.53 11.17
CA LYS A 26 -0.68 -0.75 10.75
C LYS A 26 -0.13 -1.26 9.42
N THR A 27 0.29 -0.37 8.51
CA THR A 27 0.83 -0.76 7.20
C THR A 27 2.35 -0.63 7.12
N ALA A 28 2.87 0.59 7.02
CA ALA A 28 4.28 0.85 6.70
C ALA A 28 5.23 0.33 7.78
N TRP A 29 5.02 0.75 9.02
CA TRP A 29 5.90 0.40 10.14
C TRP A 29 5.73 -1.07 10.52
N PHE A 30 4.50 -1.59 10.46
CA PHE A 30 4.25 -3.02 10.65
C PHE A 30 5.13 -3.90 9.74
N TYR A 31 5.22 -3.60 8.44
CA TYR A 31 6.11 -4.35 7.55
C TYR A 31 7.59 -4.02 7.77
N ASP A 32 7.91 -2.77 8.08
CA ASP A 32 9.29 -2.37 8.38
C ASP A 32 9.85 -3.16 9.58
N GLU A 33 9.07 -3.29 10.64
CA GLU A 33 9.37 -4.09 11.83
C GLU A 33 9.38 -5.59 11.53
N LYS A 34 8.36 -6.08 10.80
CA LYS A 34 8.24 -7.51 10.44
C LYS A 34 9.44 -8.01 9.64
N TYR A 35 9.92 -7.21 8.69
CA TYR A 35 11.07 -7.54 7.85
C TYR A 35 12.39 -6.96 8.39
N LYS A 36 12.36 -6.27 9.54
CA LYS A 36 13.51 -5.59 10.18
C LYS A 36 14.34 -4.74 9.21
N ARG A 37 13.68 -4.08 8.25
CA ARG A 37 14.35 -3.37 7.16
C ARG A 37 13.56 -2.13 6.77
N ALA A 38 14.22 -0.97 6.92
CA ALA A 38 13.76 0.31 6.43
C ALA A 38 13.40 0.25 4.93
N GLY A 39 12.13 0.44 4.62
CA GLY A 39 11.59 0.42 3.26
C GLY A 39 11.06 -0.94 2.78
N ALA A 40 11.06 -1.98 3.62
CA ALA A 40 10.51 -3.29 3.25
C ALA A 40 9.02 -3.23 2.87
N CYS A 41 8.27 -2.28 3.45
CA CYS A 41 6.88 -2.03 3.07
C CYS A 41 6.70 -1.80 1.57
N TYR A 42 7.67 -1.18 0.87
CA TYR A 42 7.61 -1.00 -0.58
C TYR A 42 7.69 -2.33 -1.34
N GLU A 43 8.56 -3.25 -0.91
CA GLU A 43 8.71 -4.56 -1.53
C GLU A 43 7.45 -5.41 -1.32
N VAL A 44 6.85 -5.33 -0.13
CA VAL A 44 5.56 -5.98 0.17
C VAL A 44 4.48 -5.43 -0.75
N PHE A 45 4.39 -4.11 -0.88
CA PHE A 45 3.41 -3.45 -1.75
C PHE A 45 3.60 -3.82 -3.22
N ALA A 46 4.86 -3.91 -3.69
CA ALA A 46 5.18 -4.35 -5.04
C ALA A 46 4.73 -5.79 -5.29
N ARG A 47 4.97 -6.69 -4.32
CA ARG A 47 4.51 -8.09 -4.40
C ARG A 47 2.99 -8.21 -4.42
N SER A 48 2.29 -7.38 -3.65
CA SER A 48 0.82 -7.35 -3.63
C SER A 48 0.18 -6.92 -4.95
N VAL A 49 0.89 -6.16 -5.80
CA VAL A 49 0.39 -5.70 -7.11
C VAL A 49 0.59 -6.70 -8.24
N SER A 50 1.57 -7.59 -8.11
CA SER A 50 1.89 -8.56 -9.17
C SER A 50 0.69 -9.50 -9.40
N PRO A 51 0.14 -9.57 -10.62
CA PRO A 51 -1.13 -10.24 -10.92
C PRO A 51 -1.12 -11.75 -10.62
N SER A 52 0.06 -12.38 -10.52
CA SER A 52 0.23 -13.80 -10.18
C SER A 52 0.15 -14.11 -8.68
N ILE A 53 0.22 -13.10 -7.81
CA ILE A 53 0.28 -13.26 -6.34
C ILE A 53 -0.72 -12.37 -5.59
N ALA A 54 -1.43 -11.49 -6.29
CA ALA A 54 -2.43 -10.59 -5.72
C ALA A 54 -3.64 -11.31 -5.09
N SER A 55 -3.87 -12.59 -5.41
CA SER A 55 -5.12 -13.28 -5.09
C SER A 55 -5.09 -14.21 -3.86
N GLU A 56 -3.92 -14.63 -3.36
CA GLU A 56 -3.88 -15.68 -2.30
C GLU A 56 -3.07 -15.30 -1.05
N GLU A 57 -2.06 -14.42 -1.16
CA GLU A 57 -1.26 -14.01 -0.01
C GLU A 57 -0.89 -12.53 -0.13
N SER A 58 -1.90 -11.68 -0.34
CA SER A 58 -1.67 -10.23 -0.29
C SER A 58 -1.06 -9.92 1.07
N GLY A 59 0.21 -9.50 1.12
CA GLY A 59 0.91 -9.21 2.38
C GLY A 59 0.11 -8.31 3.32
N LEU A 60 -0.81 -7.52 2.74
CA LEU A 60 -1.86 -6.69 3.35
C LEU A 60 -2.96 -7.42 4.14
N ASN A 61 -3.05 -8.75 4.15
CA ASN A 61 -4.04 -9.48 4.96
C ASN A 61 -3.72 -9.45 6.46
N ASP A 62 -2.44 -9.32 6.79
CA ASP A 62 -1.97 -9.23 8.18
C ASP A 62 -2.20 -7.82 8.77
N CYS A 63 -2.54 -6.87 7.91
CA CYS A 63 -2.78 -5.48 8.28
C CYS A 63 -4.19 -5.34 8.88
N LYS A 64 -4.28 -4.83 10.13
CA LYS A 64 -5.56 -4.54 10.81
C LYS A 64 -6.21 -3.24 10.30
N ILE A 65 -6.35 -3.11 9.00
CA ILE A 65 -7.06 -1.99 8.35
C ILE A 65 -8.41 -2.47 7.84
N ASP A 66 -9.36 -1.55 7.75
CA ASP A 66 -10.69 -1.81 7.24
C ASP A 66 -10.65 -2.24 5.77
N GLU A 67 -11.62 -3.04 5.33
CA GLU A 67 -11.69 -3.55 3.96
C GLU A 67 -11.71 -2.41 2.93
N LYS A 68 -12.40 -1.32 3.25
CA LYS A 68 -12.44 -0.12 2.40
C LYS A 68 -11.07 0.55 2.31
N GLN A 69 -10.33 0.60 3.41
CA GLN A 69 -8.97 1.14 3.44
C GLN A 69 -8.02 0.27 2.61
N LYS A 70 -8.15 -1.06 2.75
CA LYS A 70 -7.38 -2.04 1.99
C LYS A 70 -7.62 -1.90 0.49
N GLU A 71 -8.87 -1.77 0.06
CA GLU A 71 -9.22 -1.59 -1.35
C GLU A 71 -8.62 -0.30 -1.94
N VAL A 72 -8.82 0.84 -1.26
CA VAL A 72 -8.29 2.14 -1.69
C VAL A 72 -6.77 2.14 -1.73
N LEU A 73 -6.12 1.52 -0.74
CA LEU A 73 -4.68 1.39 -0.68
C LEU A 73 -4.17 0.53 -1.84
N LEU A 74 -4.80 -0.63 -2.08
CA LEU A 74 -4.40 -1.57 -3.12
C LEU A 74 -4.57 -0.96 -4.52
N ALA A 75 -5.69 -0.26 -4.77
CA ALA A 75 -5.91 0.49 -6.00
C ALA A 75 -4.86 1.58 -6.22
N ASN A 76 -4.45 2.28 -5.14
CA ASN A 76 -3.39 3.27 -5.21
C ASN A 76 -2.01 2.68 -5.49
N ILE A 77 -1.67 1.58 -4.82
CA ILE A 77 -0.41 0.88 -5.03
C ILE A 77 -0.37 0.35 -6.47
N GLN A 78 -1.43 -0.30 -6.98
CA GLN A 78 -1.51 -0.76 -8.37
C GLN A 78 -1.30 0.41 -9.34
N ARG A 79 -2.03 1.51 -9.17
CA ARG A 79 -1.91 2.67 -10.06
C ARG A 79 -0.50 3.30 -10.07
N ARG A 80 0.24 3.19 -8.96
CA ARG A 80 1.57 3.81 -8.80
C ARG A 80 2.73 2.88 -9.09
N LEU A 81 2.65 1.61 -8.70
CA LEU A 81 3.73 0.62 -8.84
C LEU A 81 3.62 -0.20 -10.12
N THR A 82 2.43 -0.37 -10.69
CA THR A 82 2.32 -0.98 -12.01
C THR A 82 2.90 0.03 -13.02
N PRO A 83 3.99 -0.30 -13.73
CA PRO A 83 4.49 0.57 -14.77
C PRO A 83 3.36 0.80 -15.77
N GLN A 84 2.96 2.05 -15.97
CA GLN A 84 2.08 2.38 -17.08
C GLN A 84 2.80 1.93 -18.33
N ALA A 85 2.24 0.94 -19.04
CA ALA A 85 2.78 0.45 -20.29
C ALA A 85 2.86 1.63 -21.26
N VAL A 86 4.04 2.24 -21.36
CA VAL A 86 4.30 3.28 -22.34
C VAL A 86 4.23 2.59 -23.69
N LYS A 87 3.19 2.91 -24.46
CA LYS A 87 3.11 2.50 -25.86
C LYS A 87 4.19 3.27 -26.60
N CYS A 88 5.38 2.68 -26.74
CA CYS A 88 6.37 3.14 -27.70
C CYS A 88 5.71 3.09 -29.08
N ARG A 89 5.50 4.26 -29.69
CA ARG A 89 5.26 4.39 -31.12
C ARG A 89 6.64 4.58 -31.75
N ALA A 90 7.08 3.63 -32.55
CA ALA A 90 8.25 3.72 -33.42
C ALA A 90 7.83 4.21 -34.81
#